data_AF-A0A534QP17-F1
#
_entry.id   AF-A0A534QP17-F1
#
_cell.length_a   1.000
_cell.length_b   1.000
_cell.length_c   1.000
_cell.angle_alpha   90.00
_cell.angle_beta   90.00
_cell.angle_gamma   90.00
#
_symmetry.space_group_name_H-M   'P 1'
#
loop_
_entity.id
_entity.type
_entity.pdbx_description
1 polymer ?
#
loop_
_entity_poly.entity_id
_entity_poly.type
_entity_poly.pdbx_seq_one_letter_code
_entity_poly.pdbx_strand_id
1 'polypeptide(L)'
;MRSALTRLTLGALLGLAAVDVGAAPAPGTTLERTTAEEAKDLLPPEILRHYQNGDYRNAVIEFPNSRWRWDDGFEEATRWNAEHLVLDEHKAPVDKATGKRPDYITGLPFPDIREDDPDAGYKVLWNVDYAYYTGGNSRNLVLLTWVSRSGLDRSSVQDVRFLYYDGQPRKYAPAANPDNFLFQFLALSTSPADLQGTAALGYRYKDPTKRDMNWAYVPALRRVRAVSPANRSDGFLGSDTSQDDGFFFDGKPEDFTWKVTGHKDGL
;
A
#
# COMPACT_ATOMS: atom_id res chain seq x y z
N MET A 1 63.79 31.83 18.61
CA MET A 1 63.36 31.85 17.19
C MET A 1 63.06 30.41 16.80
N ARG A 2 61.78 30.02 16.86
CA ARG A 2 61.29 28.66 16.55
C ARG A 2 60.44 28.80 15.29
N SER A 3 60.88 28.20 14.19
CA SER A 3 60.20 28.23 12.90
C SER A 3 59.06 27.21 12.88
N ALA A 4 57.85 27.69 12.57
CA ALA A 4 56.65 26.90 12.40
C ALA A 4 56.70 26.08 11.10
N LEU A 5 56.42 24.78 11.19
CA LEU A 5 55.99 23.97 10.06
C LEU A 5 54.47 23.83 10.11
N THR A 6 53.81 24.56 9.22
CA THR A 6 52.37 24.47 8.95
C THR A 6 52.11 23.16 8.20
N ARG A 7 51.42 22.21 8.84
CA ARG A 7 50.90 21.01 8.18
C ARG A 7 49.55 21.37 7.54
N LEU A 8 49.50 21.32 6.21
CA LEU A 8 48.27 21.39 5.43
C LEU A 8 47.50 20.07 5.63
N THR A 9 46.35 20.13 6.32
CA THR A 9 45.37 19.05 6.36
C THR A 9 44.52 19.11 5.10
N LEU A 10 44.71 18.14 4.20
CA LEU A 10 43.84 17.93 3.05
C LEU A 10 42.59 17.18 3.53
N GLY A 11 41.50 17.91 3.72
CA GLY A 11 40.19 17.33 4.02
C GLY A 11 39.60 16.68 2.77
N ALA A 12 39.58 15.36 2.74
CA ALA A 12 38.81 14.61 1.75
C ALA A 12 37.32 14.70 2.11
N LEU A 13 36.63 15.69 1.54
CA LEU A 13 35.18 15.72 1.44
C LEU A 13 34.77 14.59 0.48
N LEU A 14 34.40 13.44 1.03
CA LEU A 14 33.58 12.44 0.34
C LEU A 14 32.22 13.07 0.09
N GLY A 15 32.09 13.77 -1.03
CA GLY A 15 30.79 14.15 -1.56
C GLY A 15 30.01 12.87 -1.87
N LEU A 16 28.84 12.73 -1.27
CA LEU A 16 27.82 11.86 -1.83
C LEU A 16 27.64 12.30 -3.28
N ALA A 17 28.05 11.45 -4.22
CA ALA A 17 27.64 11.60 -5.60
C ALA A 17 26.12 11.42 -5.58
N ALA A 18 25.39 12.54 -5.64
CA ALA A 18 24.00 12.52 -6.04
C ALA A 18 23.96 11.78 -7.38
N VAL A 19 23.30 10.63 -7.40
CA VAL A 19 22.97 9.96 -8.66
C VAL A 19 22.11 10.97 -9.42
N ASP A 20 22.63 11.41 -10.56
CA ASP A 20 21.96 12.36 -11.45
C ASP A 20 20.72 11.65 -12.00
N VAL A 21 19.60 11.76 -11.29
CA VAL A 21 18.28 11.45 -11.84
C VAL A 21 18.12 12.46 -12.97
N GLY A 22 18.16 12.00 -14.22
CA GLY A 22 18.00 12.86 -15.39
C GLY A 22 16.89 13.87 -15.14
N ALA A 23 17.20 15.15 -15.31
CA ALA A 23 16.38 16.25 -14.83
C ALA A 23 14.90 16.02 -15.19
N ALA A 24 14.07 15.87 -14.16
CA ALA A 24 12.65 15.62 -14.36
C ALA A 24 12.03 16.74 -15.22
N PRO A 25 11.05 16.42 -16.09
CA PRO A 25 10.37 17.43 -16.89
C PRO A 25 9.83 18.55 -16.01
N ALA A 26 10.09 19.80 -16.39
CA ALA A 26 9.66 20.94 -15.58
C ALA A 26 8.12 21.05 -15.57
N PRO A 27 7.50 21.50 -14.46
CA PRO A 27 6.09 21.87 -14.45
C PRO A 27 5.72 22.79 -15.62
N GLY A 28 4.60 22.51 -16.28
CA GLY A 28 4.16 23.16 -17.50
C GLY A 28 4.59 22.45 -18.79
N THR A 29 5.59 21.55 -18.73
CA THR A 29 5.94 20.66 -19.85
C THR A 29 4.78 19.74 -20.14
N THR A 30 4.44 19.55 -21.42
CA THR A 30 3.51 18.48 -21.81
C THR A 30 4.32 17.26 -22.16
N LEU A 31 4.14 16.16 -21.42
CA LEU A 31 4.61 14.84 -21.81
C LEU A 31 3.72 14.32 -22.94
N GLU A 32 4.32 14.20 -24.11
CA GLU A 32 3.72 13.72 -25.35
C GLU A 32 4.82 13.10 -26.21
N ARG A 33 4.45 12.61 -27.41
CA ARG A 33 5.38 11.90 -28.29
C ARG A 33 6.75 12.56 -28.49
N THR A 34 6.79 13.88 -28.62
CA THR A 34 8.03 14.63 -28.90
C THR A 34 8.87 14.93 -27.67
N THR A 35 8.32 14.77 -26.46
CA THR A 35 8.96 15.08 -25.16
C THR A 35 9.10 13.85 -24.26
N ALA A 36 8.61 12.69 -24.70
CA ALA A 36 8.58 11.45 -23.92
C ALA A 36 9.95 11.06 -23.34
N GLU A 37 11.03 11.27 -24.10
CA GLU A 37 12.40 10.92 -23.67
C GLU A 37 12.86 11.65 -22.40
N GLU A 38 12.28 12.81 -22.09
CA GLU A 38 12.59 13.56 -20.86
C GLU A 38 12.17 12.80 -19.60
N ALA A 39 11.23 11.85 -19.70
CA ALA A 39 10.73 11.05 -18.58
C ALA A 39 11.22 9.59 -18.59
N LYS A 40 12.18 9.23 -19.45
CA LYS A 40 12.55 7.82 -19.68
C LYS A 40 13.03 7.06 -18.43
N ASP A 41 13.70 7.76 -17.51
CA ASP A 41 14.24 7.19 -16.27
C ASP A 41 13.24 7.29 -15.10
N LEU A 42 12.13 7.99 -15.33
CA LEU A 42 11.05 8.22 -14.37
C LEU A 42 9.85 7.29 -14.60
N LEU A 43 9.70 6.73 -15.81
CA LEU A 43 8.56 5.89 -16.17
C LEU A 43 8.98 4.44 -16.41
N PRO A 44 8.13 3.45 -16.06
CA PRO A 44 8.29 2.10 -16.57
C PRO A 44 8.36 2.08 -18.11
N PRO A 45 9.19 1.23 -18.74
CA PRO A 45 9.37 1.21 -20.19
C PRO A 45 8.06 1.06 -20.98
N GLU A 46 7.09 0.33 -20.44
CA GLU A 46 5.77 0.12 -21.03
C GLU A 46 4.94 1.42 -21.04
N ILE A 47 5.01 2.21 -19.97
CA ILE A 47 4.32 3.50 -19.87
C ILE A 47 4.99 4.53 -20.76
N LEU A 48 6.32 4.58 -20.79
CA LEU A 48 7.08 5.45 -21.70
C LEU A 48 6.69 5.20 -23.16
N ARG A 49 6.51 3.93 -23.55
CA ARG A 49 6.15 3.54 -24.92
C ARG A 49 4.80 4.12 -25.36
N HIS A 50 3.82 4.24 -24.46
CA HIS A 50 2.55 4.89 -24.79
C HIS A 50 2.73 6.37 -25.15
N TYR A 51 3.60 7.11 -24.46
CA TYR A 51 3.95 8.48 -24.86
C TYR A 51 4.68 8.49 -26.21
N GLN A 52 5.67 7.64 -26.41
CA GLN A 52 6.43 7.54 -27.67
C GLN A 52 5.55 7.17 -28.88
N ASN A 53 4.47 6.40 -28.67
CA ASN A 53 3.49 6.08 -29.71
C ASN A 53 2.50 7.24 -29.97
N GLY A 54 2.40 8.20 -29.04
CA GLY A 54 1.41 9.27 -29.07
C GLY A 54 0.04 8.88 -28.50
N ASP A 55 -0.04 7.74 -27.80
CA ASP A 55 -1.27 7.27 -27.13
C ASP A 55 -1.61 8.17 -25.93
N TYR A 56 -0.58 8.61 -25.20
CA TYR A 56 -0.70 9.44 -24.00
C TYR A 56 -0.23 10.87 -24.23
N ARG A 57 -0.91 11.80 -23.54
CA ARG A 57 -0.58 13.22 -23.51
C ARG A 57 -0.99 13.82 -22.17
N ASN A 58 -0.02 14.24 -21.37
CA ASN A 58 -0.27 14.72 -20.01
C ASN A 58 0.57 15.97 -19.71
N ALA A 59 -0.05 17.00 -19.15
CA ALA A 59 0.69 18.13 -18.62
C ALA A 59 1.37 17.73 -17.30
N VAL A 60 2.65 18.01 -17.19
CA VAL A 60 3.39 17.93 -15.93
C VAL A 60 2.99 19.13 -15.10
N ILE A 61 2.54 18.88 -13.88
CA ILE A 61 2.10 19.92 -12.96
C ILE A 61 2.92 19.85 -11.68
N GLU A 62 3.15 21.01 -11.07
CA GLU A 62 3.61 21.06 -9.70
C GLU A 62 2.41 20.76 -8.80
N PHE A 63 2.38 19.57 -8.19
CA PHE A 63 1.37 19.25 -7.20
C PHE A 63 1.84 19.75 -5.82
N PRO A 64 1.16 20.72 -5.20
CA PRO A 64 1.57 21.22 -3.90
C PRO A 64 1.31 20.15 -2.83
N ASN A 65 2.36 19.50 -2.32
CA ASN A 65 2.26 18.51 -1.24
C ASN A 65 1.52 19.04 -0.02
N SER A 66 1.54 20.36 0.22
CA SER A 66 0.80 21.03 1.29
C SER A 66 -0.73 20.90 1.21
N ARG A 67 -1.27 20.50 0.04
CA ARG A 67 -2.71 20.21 -0.12
C ARG A 67 -3.12 18.84 0.40
N TRP A 68 -2.17 17.93 0.55
CA TRP A 68 -2.43 16.66 1.18
C TRP A 68 -1.98 16.74 2.64
N ARG A 69 -2.88 16.37 3.54
CA ARG A 69 -2.60 16.30 4.98
C ARG A 69 -3.32 15.10 5.54
N TRP A 70 -2.63 14.37 6.40
CA TRP A 70 -3.29 13.39 7.25
C TRP A 70 -4.25 14.07 8.23
N ASP A 71 -5.18 13.27 8.75
CA ASP A 71 -6.09 13.72 9.81
C ASP A 71 -5.34 14.12 11.09
N ASP A 72 -6.00 14.95 11.91
CA ASP A 72 -5.47 15.40 13.19
C ASP A 72 -5.00 14.23 14.06
N GLY A 73 -3.82 14.37 14.66
CA GLY A 73 -3.22 13.37 15.54
C GLY A 73 -2.42 12.27 14.83
N PHE A 74 -2.49 12.14 13.50
CA PHE A 74 -1.72 11.11 12.77
C PHE A 74 -0.21 11.24 13.01
N GLU A 75 0.34 12.45 12.92
CA GLU A 75 1.78 12.70 13.15
C GLU A 75 2.18 12.46 14.60
N GLU A 76 1.33 12.85 15.56
CA GLU A 76 1.59 12.63 16.99
C GLU A 76 1.60 11.15 17.32
N ALA A 77 0.59 10.41 16.85
CA ALA A 77 0.53 8.96 17.04
C ALA A 77 1.70 8.25 16.34
N THR A 78 2.10 8.71 15.14
CA THR A 78 3.28 8.19 14.44
C THR A 78 4.56 8.38 15.26
N ARG A 79 4.78 9.57 15.84
CA ARG A 79 5.92 9.81 16.73
C ARG A 79 5.86 8.96 17.99
N TRP A 80 4.68 8.81 18.59
CA TRP A 80 4.51 7.94 19.75
C TRP A 80 4.83 6.48 19.40
N ASN A 81 4.34 5.97 18.26
CA ASN A 81 4.58 4.61 17.80
C ASN A 81 6.08 4.34 17.59
N ALA A 82 6.82 5.29 17.01
CA ALA A 82 8.27 5.20 16.82
C ALA A 82 9.02 4.85 18.11
N GLU A 83 8.56 5.41 19.22
CA GLU A 83 9.16 5.20 20.54
C GLU A 83 8.63 3.97 21.26
N HIS A 84 7.44 3.45 20.93
CA HIS A 84 6.71 2.48 21.75
C HIS A 84 6.44 1.14 21.08
N LEU A 85 6.38 1.07 19.75
CA LEU A 85 6.03 -0.15 19.04
C LEU A 85 7.25 -0.88 18.51
N VAL A 86 7.21 -2.20 18.65
CA VAL A 86 8.16 -3.15 18.06
C VAL A 86 7.38 -4.28 17.38
N LEU A 87 8.08 -5.11 16.61
CA LEU A 87 7.53 -6.34 16.08
C LEU A 87 7.77 -7.48 17.07
N ASP A 88 6.77 -8.34 17.28
CA ASP A 88 6.91 -9.57 18.06
C ASP A 88 7.51 -10.73 17.23
N GLU A 89 7.56 -11.92 17.81
CA GLU A 89 8.01 -13.15 17.14
C GLU A 89 7.17 -13.55 15.92
N HIS A 90 5.91 -13.10 15.85
CA HIS A 90 5.01 -13.30 14.73
C HIS A 90 5.05 -12.15 13.72
N LYS A 91 5.94 -11.17 13.91
CA LYS A 91 6.07 -9.97 13.07
C LYS A 91 4.81 -9.10 13.09
N ALA A 92 4.12 -9.05 14.23
CA ALA A 92 3.01 -8.15 14.49
C ALA A 92 3.41 -6.97 15.40
N PRO A 93 2.80 -5.78 15.23
CA PRO A 93 3.02 -4.64 16.10
C PRO A 93 2.57 -4.93 17.55
N VAL A 94 3.49 -4.74 18.49
CA VAL A 94 3.25 -4.83 19.93
C VAL A 94 3.90 -3.67 20.67
N ASP A 95 3.36 -3.32 21.82
CA ASP A 95 3.97 -2.37 22.74
C ASP A 95 5.24 -2.99 23.35
N LYS A 96 6.35 -2.26 23.29
CA LYS A 96 7.68 -2.72 23.72
C LYS A 96 7.78 -3.06 25.21
N ALA A 97 6.95 -2.45 26.05
CA ALA A 97 7.01 -2.60 27.50
C ALA A 97 6.18 -3.80 27.97
N THR A 98 5.05 -4.05 27.31
CA THR A 98 4.09 -5.09 27.69
C THR A 98 4.21 -6.36 26.85
N GLY A 99 4.81 -6.28 25.66
CA GLY A 99 4.82 -7.36 24.68
C GLY A 99 3.43 -7.68 24.12
N LYS A 100 2.44 -6.80 24.33
CA LYS A 100 1.07 -6.99 23.87
C LYS A 100 0.74 -6.00 22.76
N ARG A 101 -0.06 -6.43 21.80
CA ARG A 101 -0.63 -5.53 20.81
C ARG A 101 -1.50 -4.47 21.50
N PRO A 102 -1.30 -3.17 21.23
CA PRO A 102 -2.20 -2.13 21.70
C PRO A 102 -3.65 -2.38 21.23
N ASP A 103 -4.62 -2.01 22.06
CA ASP A 103 -6.05 -2.14 21.70
C ASP A 103 -6.39 -1.39 20.40
N TYR A 104 -5.67 -0.29 20.15
CA TYR A 104 -5.85 0.56 18.98
C TYR A 104 -4.52 1.22 18.59
N ILE A 105 -4.24 1.29 17.30
CA ILE A 105 -3.08 1.95 16.72
C ILE A 105 -3.58 2.97 15.69
N THR A 106 -2.98 4.15 15.68
CA THR A 106 -3.17 5.22 14.68
C THR A 106 -1.81 5.74 14.24
N GLY A 107 -1.73 6.36 13.07
CA GLY A 107 -0.42 6.76 12.51
C GLY A 107 0.32 5.59 11.89
N LEU A 108 1.54 5.84 11.44
CA LEU A 108 2.44 4.77 10.99
C LEU A 108 2.98 4.01 12.21
N PRO A 109 2.89 2.67 12.24
CA PRO A 109 3.42 1.88 13.36
C PRO A 109 4.95 1.96 13.49
N PHE A 110 5.68 2.08 12.36
CA PHE A 110 7.13 1.98 12.33
C PHE A 110 7.77 3.05 11.41
N PRO A 111 7.69 4.35 11.74
CA PRO A 111 8.20 5.40 10.85
C PRO A 111 9.73 5.38 10.67
N ASP A 112 10.47 4.85 11.66
CA ASP A 112 11.93 4.78 11.63
C ASP A 112 12.40 3.42 11.09
N ILE A 113 12.54 3.31 9.78
CA ILE A 113 12.99 2.09 9.09
C ILE A 113 14.44 2.28 8.65
N ARG A 114 15.32 1.39 9.10
CA ARG A 114 16.74 1.39 8.72
C ARG A 114 16.98 0.32 7.67
N GLU A 115 17.87 0.58 6.72
CA GLU A 115 18.18 -0.38 5.65
C GLU A 115 18.77 -1.69 6.16
N ASP A 116 19.52 -1.63 7.26
CA ASP A 116 20.20 -2.76 7.90
C ASP A 116 19.31 -3.51 8.90
N ASP A 117 18.05 -3.09 9.07
CA ASP A 117 17.10 -3.76 9.94
C ASP A 117 16.60 -5.06 9.27
N PRO A 118 16.84 -6.24 9.87
CA PRO A 118 16.37 -7.51 9.31
C PRO A 118 14.85 -7.57 9.17
N ASP A 119 14.10 -6.76 9.92
CA ASP A 119 12.65 -6.69 9.88
C ASP A 119 12.11 -5.48 9.09
N ALA A 120 12.98 -4.74 8.38
CA ALA A 120 12.61 -3.56 7.60
C ALA A 120 11.43 -3.82 6.67
N GLY A 121 11.42 -4.96 5.97
CA GLY A 121 10.34 -5.31 5.03
C GLY A 121 8.98 -5.44 5.71
N TYR A 122 8.91 -6.07 6.88
CA TYR A 122 7.68 -6.17 7.67
C TYR A 122 7.20 -4.78 8.12
N LYS A 123 8.12 -3.93 8.59
CA LYS A 123 7.82 -2.56 9.03
C LYS A 123 7.27 -1.69 7.90
N VAL A 124 7.86 -1.79 6.70
CA VAL A 124 7.37 -1.11 5.50
C VAL A 124 5.93 -1.52 5.22
N LEU A 125 5.65 -2.82 5.21
CA LEU A 125 4.33 -3.37 4.90
C LEU A 125 3.27 -2.95 5.94
N TRP A 126 3.60 -2.98 7.23
CA TRP A 126 2.71 -2.45 8.27
C TRP A 126 2.44 -0.96 8.12
N ASN A 127 3.43 -0.17 7.71
CA ASN A 127 3.21 1.24 7.43
C ASN A 127 2.31 1.44 6.21
N VAL A 128 2.45 0.64 5.15
CA VAL A 128 1.56 0.70 3.97
C VAL A 128 0.12 0.40 4.39
N ASP A 129 -0.10 -0.67 5.14
CA ASP A 129 -1.42 -1.03 5.69
C ASP A 129 -2.03 0.13 6.48
N TYR A 130 -1.29 0.70 7.44
CA TYR A 130 -1.82 1.76 8.29
C TYR A 130 -1.97 3.12 7.58
N ALA A 131 -1.14 3.40 6.57
CA ALA A 131 -1.31 4.52 5.67
C ALA A 131 -2.59 4.38 4.82
N TYR A 132 -3.03 3.15 4.53
CA TYR A 132 -4.31 2.90 3.90
C TYR A 132 -5.48 2.95 4.89
N TYR A 133 -5.35 2.28 6.04
CA TYR A 133 -6.41 2.21 7.07
C TYR A 133 -6.77 3.58 7.61
N THR A 134 -5.82 4.51 7.72
CA THR A 134 -6.11 5.88 8.15
C THR A 134 -7.07 6.63 7.21
N GLY A 135 -7.20 6.20 5.95
CA GLY A 135 -8.21 6.74 5.02
C GLY A 135 -9.65 6.41 5.41
N GLY A 136 -9.84 5.46 6.33
CA GLY A 136 -11.12 5.16 6.97
C GLY A 136 -12.06 4.29 6.13
N ASN A 137 -13.28 4.14 6.64
CA ASN A 137 -14.33 3.35 5.99
C ASN A 137 -14.61 3.88 4.58
N SER A 138 -14.66 2.97 3.60
CA SER A 138 -14.80 3.35 2.19
C SER A 138 -15.89 2.56 1.47
N ARG A 139 -16.45 3.18 0.43
CA ARG A 139 -17.29 2.52 -0.57
C ARG A 139 -16.65 2.77 -1.94
N ASN A 140 -16.21 1.69 -2.57
CA ASN A 140 -15.48 1.71 -3.83
C ASN A 140 -16.34 1.06 -4.92
N LEU A 141 -16.54 1.76 -6.02
CA LEU A 141 -17.11 1.18 -7.24
C LEU A 141 -15.95 0.80 -8.14
N VAL A 142 -15.72 -0.50 -8.28
CA VAL A 142 -14.59 -1.06 -9.02
C VAL A 142 -15.09 -1.65 -10.32
N LEU A 143 -14.49 -1.24 -11.44
CA LEU A 143 -14.67 -1.85 -12.75
C LEU A 143 -13.53 -2.84 -12.98
N LEU A 144 -13.80 -4.12 -12.81
CA LEU A 144 -12.86 -5.17 -13.17
C LEU A 144 -13.01 -5.51 -14.65
N THR A 145 -11.91 -5.47 -15.38
CA THR A 145 -11.87 -5.66 -16.84
C THR A 145 -10.87 -6.75 -17.22
N TRP A 146 -11.36 -7.76 -17.92
CA TRP A 146 -10.57 -8.81 -18.52
C TRP A 146 -10.14 -8.36 -19.91
N VAL A 147 -8.85 -8.46 -20.17
CA VAL A 147 -8.25 -8.10 -21.45
C VAL A 147 -7.55 -9.32 -22.05
N SER A 148 -7.70 -9.50 -23.36
CA SER A 148 -6.93 -10.43 -24.16
C SER A 148 -6.01 -9.70 -25.12
N ARG A 149 -5.22 -10.47 -25.88
CA ARG A 149 -4.39 -9.93 -26.96
C ARG A 149 -5.21 -9.23 -28.06
N SER A 150 -6.49 -9.55 -28.18
CA SER A 150 -7.41 -8.97 -29.17
C SER A 150 -8.21 -7.78 -28.64
N GLY A 151 -8.10 -7.44 -27.35
CA GLY A 151 -8.79 -6.30 -26.74
C GLY A 151 -9.56 -6.66 -25.48
N LEU A 152 -10.68 -5.97 -25.25
CA LEU A 152 -11.55 -6.19 -24.11
C LEU A 152 -12.37 -7.46 -24.28
N ASP A 153 -12.25 -8.40 -23.34
CA ASP A 153 -13.04 -9.64 -23.35
C ASP A 153 -14.35 -9.47 -22.60
N ARG A 154 -14.26 -8.96 -21.36
CA ARG A 154 -15.39 -8.85 -20.44
C ARG A 154 -15.10 -7.81 -19.36
N SER A 155 -16.16 -7.26 -18.78
CA SER A 155 -16.06 -6.50 -17.54
C SER A 155 -17.10 -6.91 -16.51
N SER A 156 -16.86 -6.52 -15.26
CA SER A 156 -17.80 -6.65 -14.15
C SER A 156 -17.65 -5.47 -13.20
N VAL A 157 -18.73 -5.12 -12.51
CA VAL A 157 -18.73 -4.01 -11.55
C VAL A 157 -18.95 -4.54 -10.14
N GLN A 158 -18.07 -4.16 -9.23
CA GLN A 158 -18.13 -4.48 -7.81
C GLN A 158 -18.44 -3.22 -7.00
N ASP A 159 -19.45 -3.28 -6.13
CA ASP A 159 -19.67 -2.31 -5.05
C ASP A 159 -19.02 -2.89 -3.78
N VAL A 160 -17.85 -2.36 -3.43
CA VAL A 160 -17.02 -2.85 -2.33
C VAL A 160 -17.11 -1.88 -1.17
N ARG A 161 -17.37 -2.40 0.03
CA ARG A 161 -17.43 -1.62 1.26
C ARG A 161 -16.41 -2.14 2.25
N PHE A 162 -15.62 -1.25 2.84
CA PHE A 162 -14.69 -1.56 3.92
C PHE A 162 -15.14 -0.90 5.22
N LEU A 163 -15.03 -1.68 6.30
CA LEU A 163 -15.22 -1.22 7.68
C LEU A 163 -13.93 -1.51 8.46
N TYR A 164 -13.22 -0.46 8.85
CA TYR A 164 -11.99 -0.57 9.62
C TYR A 164 -12.26 -0.51 11.12
N TYR A 165 -11.51 -1.28 11.89
CA TYR A 165 -11.59 -1.35 13.36
C TYR A 165 -10.29 -0.89 14.02
N ASP A 166 -9.30 -0.49 13.22
CA ASP A 166 -7.98 0.00 13.63
C ASP A 166 -7.46 0.99 12.58
N GLY A 167 -6.41 1.75 12.90
CA GLY A 167 -5.70 2.62 11.95
C GLY A 167 -6.40 3.92 11.58
N GLN A 168 -7.74 3.91 11.44
CA GLN A 168 -8.55 5.12 11.20
C GLN A 168 -8.76 5.97 12.46
N PRO A 169 -9.18 7.24 12.36
CA PRO A 169 -9.56 8.01 13.54
C PRO A 169 -10.63 7.29 14.36
N ARG A 170 -10.41 7.15 15.68
CA ARG A 170 -11.23 6.31 16.57
C ARG A 170 -12.73 6.63 16.53
N LYS A 171 -13.10 7.89 16.27
CA LYS A 171 -14.50 8.36 16.16
C LYS A 171 -15.28 7.72 14.99
N TYR A 172 -14.59 7.17 13.98
CA TYR A 172 -15.19 6.51 12.81
C TYR A 172 -15.20 4.98 12.90
N ALA A 173 -14.42 4.41 13.83
CA ALA A 173 -14.40 2.98 14.06
C ALA A 173 -15.61 2.54 14.90
N PRO A 174 -16.06 1.26 14.78
CA PRO A 174 -17.06 0.70 15.66
C PRO A 174 -16.70 0.85 17.15
N ALA A 175 -17.71 1.13 17.98
CA ALA A 175 -17.53 1.34 19.41
C ALA A 175 -16.92 0.11 20.11
N ALA A 176 -17.30 -1.09 19.66
CA ALA A 176 -16.79 -2.37 20.15
C ALA A 176 -16.15 -3.18 19.01
N ASN A 177 -15.15 -3.97 19.37
CA ASN A 177 -14.46 -4.92 18.49
C ASN A 177 -14.25 -6.27 19.20
N PRO A 178 -15.33 -6.98 19.57
CA PRO A 178 -15.24 -8.19 20.39
C PRO A 178 -14.48 -9.33 19.71
N ASP A 179 -14.46 -9.34 18.39
CA ASP A 179 -13.81 -10.37 17.58
C ASP A 179 -12.38 -10.01 17.15
N ASN A 180 -11.87 -8.86 17.61
CA ASN A 180 -10.50 -8.41 17.40
C ASN A 180 -10.11 -8.25 15.91
N PHE A 181 -10.96 -7.59 15.12
CA PHE A 181 -10.71 -7.32 13.70
C PHE A 181 -9.76 -6.14 13.46
N LEU A 182 -8.99 -6.20 12.38
CA LEU A 182 -8.38 -5.03 11.72
C LEU A 182 -9.41 -4.37 10.82
N PHE A 183 -10.04 -5.16 9.94
CA PHE A 183 -11.12 -4.69 9.08
C PHE A 183 -12.03 -5.83 8.62
N GLN A 184 -13.17 -5.43 8.07
CA GLN A 184 -14.05 -6.30 7.31
C GLN A 184 -14.35 -5.65 5.95
N PHE A 185 -14.65 -6.47 4.95
CA PHE A 185 -15.16 -5.95 3.68
C PHE A 185 -16.29 -6.81 3.11
N LEU A 186 -17.15 -6.17 2.33
CA LEU A 186 -18.16 -6.80 1.49
C LEU A 186 -18.00 -6.30 0.06
N ALA A 187 -17.70 -7.19 -0.87
CA ALA A 187 -17.68 -6.92 -2.30
C ALA A 187 -18.91 -7.54 -2.96
N LEU A 188 -19.79 -6.72 -3.54
CA LEU A 188 -20.98 -7.16 -4.25
C LEU A 188 -20.85 -6.93 -5.75
N SER A 189 -20.94 -7.98 -6.55
CA SER A 189 -21.04 -7.86 -8.00
C SER A 189 -22.42 -7.33 -8.39
N THR A 190 -22.45 -6.16 -9.02
CA THR A 190 -23.69 -5.47 -9.43
C THR A 190 -23.97 -5.62 -10.93
N SER A 191 -22.94 -5.96 -11.72
CA SER A 191 -23.02 -6.17 -13.16
C SER A 191 -21.93 -7.14 -13.63
N PRO A 192 -22.15 -7.93 -14.70
CA PRO A 192 -23.39 -8.07 -15.47
C PRO A 192 -24.34 -9.10 -14.85
N ALA A 193 -25.48 -9.36 -15.51
CA ALA A 193 -26.61 -10.12 -14.95
C ALA A 193 -26.27 -11.54 -14.46
N ASP A 194 -25.30 -12.20 -15.08
CA ASP A 194 -24.83 -13.54 -14.69
C ASP A 194 -23.94 -13.53 -13.44
N LEU A 195 -23.28 -12.41 -13.13
CA LEU A 195 -22.52 -12.22 -11.88
C LEU A 195 -23.31 -11.47 -10.81
N GLN A 196 -24.39 -10.78 -11.19
CA GLN A 196 -25.16 -9.91 -10.31
C GLN A 196 -25.63 -10.66 -9.07
N GLY A 197 -25.32 -10.10 -7.90
CA GLY A 197 -25.63 -10.68 -6.60
C GLY A 197 -24.56 -11.62 -6.04
N THR A 198 -23.50 -11.94 -6.80
CA THR A 198 -22.33 -12.64 -6.27
C THR A 198 -21.63 -11.74 -5.27
N ALA A 199 -21.35 -12.26 -4.08
CA ALA A 199 -20.76 -11.48 -3.01
C ALA A 199 -19.56 -12.19 -2.39
N ALA A 200 -18.53 -11.41 -2.02
CA ALA A 200 -17.44 -11.85 -1.17
C ALA A 200 -17.48 -11.06 0.14
N LEU A 201 -17.38 -11.78 1.26
CA LEU A 201 -17.28 -11.22 2.61
C LEU A 201 -15.96 -11.67 3.20
N GLY A 202 -15.17 -10.74 3.72
CA GLY A 202 -13.89 -11.07 4.35
C GLY A 202 -13.65 -10.35 5.65
N TYR A 203 -13.04 -11.05 6.59
CA TYR A 203 -12.65 -10.56 7.92
C TYR A 203 -11.13 -10.70 8.09
N ARG A 204 -10.47 -9.59 8.39
CA ARG A 204 -9.06 -9.56 8.80
C ARG A 204 -8.95 -9.37 10.29
N TYR A 205 -8.15 -10.20 10.95
CA TYR A 205 -7.93 -10.18 12.40
C TYR A 205 -6.64 -9.44 12.77
N LYS A 206 -6.65 -8.80 13.95
CA LYS A 206 -5.44 -8.25 14.60
C LYS A 206 -4.50 -9.33 15.12
N ASP A 207 -5.02 -10.53 15.37
CA ASP A 207 -4.25 -11.69 15.82
C ASP A 207 -3.45 -12.25 14.63
N PRO A 208 -2.10 -12.21 14.68
CA PRO A 208 -1.25 -12.66 13.57
C PRO A 208 -1.29 -14.18 13.38
N THR A 209 -1.70 -14.93 14.40
CA THR A 209 -1.79 -16.40 14.35
C THR A 209 -3.11 -16.88 13.75
N LYS A 210 -4.09 -15.98 13.59
CA LYS A 210 -5.41 -16.29 13.06
C LYS A 210 -5.46 -15.98 11.58
N ARG A 211 -5.91 -16.94 10.77
CA ARG A 211 -6.12 -16.75 9.34
C ARG A 211 -7.31 -15.84 9.06
N ASP A 212 -7.23 -15.10 7.96
CA ASP A 212 -8.37 -14.33 7.46
C ASP A 212 -9.50 -15.26 7.06
N MET A 213 -10.73 -14.87 7.40
CA MET A 213 -11.91 -15.63 7.02
C MET A 213 -12.56 -14.98 5.82
N ASN A 214 -12.82 -15.78 4.80
CA ASN A 214 -13.44 -15.32 3.56
C ASN A 214 -14.60 -16.23 3.20
N TRP A 215 -15.67 -15.64 2.68
CA TRP A 215 -16.82 -16.35 2.18
C TRP A 215 -17.25 -15.81 0.83
N ALA A 216 -17.71 -16.71 -0.04
CA ALA A 216 -18.32 -16.37 -1.30
C ALA A 216 -19.79 -16.83 -1.31
N TYR A 217 -20.68 -15.94 -1.69
CA TYR A 217 -22.07 -16.26 -2.03
C TYR A 217 -22.24 -16.24 -3.53
N VAL A 218 -22.77 -17.34 -4.09
CA VAL A 218 -23.07 -17.45 -5.53
C VAL A 218 -24.57 -17.63 -5.73
N PRO A 219 -25.28 -16.65 -6.36
CA PRO A 219 -26.73 -16.67 -6.51
C PRO A 219 -27.27 -17.93 -7.20
N ALA A 220 -26.59 -18.41 -8.24
CA ALA A 220 -26.97 -19.62 -8.96
C ALA A 220 -27.00 -20.87 -8.06
N LEU A 221 -26.16 -20.90 -7.02
CA LEU A 221 -26.09 -22.00 -6.06
C LEU A 221 -26.93 -21.74 -4.81
N ARG A 222 -27.36 -20.49 -4.57
CA ARG A 222 -28.04 -20.03 -3.35
C ARG A 222 -27.33 -20.48 -2.07
N ARG A 223 -25.99 -20.49 -2.09
CA ARG A 223 -25.16 -20.99 -1.00
C ARG A 223 -24.00 -20.05 -0.74
N VAL A 224 -23.68 -19.93 0.55
CA VAL A 224 -22.43 -19.34 1.03
C VAL A 224 -21.43 -20.48 1.18
N ARG A 225 -20.20 -20.27 0.71
CA ARG A 225 -19.08 -21.18 0.92
C ARG A 225 -17.93 -20.43 1.57
N ALA A 226 -17.32 -21.04 2.59
CA ALA A 226 -16.04 -20.57 3.08
C ALA A 226 -14.99 -20.76 1.98
N VAL A 227 -14.21 -19.72 1.72
CA VAL A 227 -13.05 -19.76 0.84
C VAL A 227 -11.86 -20.10 1.73
N SER A 228 -11.08 -21.10 1.32
CA SER A 228 -9.82 -21.44 1.99
C SER A 228 -8.94 -20.19 2.05
N PRO A 229 -8.26 -19.89 3.18
CA PRO A 229 -7.33 -18.76 3.24
C PRO A 229 -6.28 -18.79 2.13
N ALA A 230 -5.80 -19.99 1.75
CA ALA A 230 -4.83 -20.16 0.65
C ALA A 230 -5.39 -19.80 -0.74
N ASN A 231 -6.72 -19.73 -0.89
CA ASN A 231 -7.39 -19.40 -2.14
C ASN A 231 -7.84 -17.94 -2.18
N ARG A 232 -7.52 -17.12 -1.17
CA ARG A 232 -7.80 -15.68 -1.21
C ARG A 232 -7.04 -14.99 -2.34
N SER A 233 -5.84 -15.47 -2.63
CA SER A 233 -4.99 -15.02 -3.73
C SER A 233 -5.38 -15.63 -5.10
N ASP A 234 -6.43 -16.44 -5.17
CA ASP A 234 -6.96 -16.91 -6.46
C ASP A 234 -7.65 -15.77 -7.22
N GLY A 235 -7.67 -15.91 -8.54
CA GLY A 235 -8.33 -15.00 -9.46
C GLY A 235 -9.80 -14.74 -9.11
N PHE A 236 -10.13 -13.50 -8.76
CA PHE A 236 -11.47 -13.09 -8.41
C PHE A 236 -12.39 -13.21 -9.64
N LEU A 237 -13.45 -14.02 -9.52
CA LEU A 237 -14.40 -14.31 -10.62
C LEU A 237 -13.70 -14.80 -11.91
N GLY A 238 -12.56 -15.46 -11.78
CA GLY A 238 -11.76 -15.95 -12.92
C GLY A 238 -10.95 -14.87 -13.62
N SER A 239 -10.65 -13.74 -12.96
CA SER A 239 -9.65 -12.76 -13.41
C SER A 239 -8.24 -13.15 -13.02
N ASP A 240 -7.27 -12.42 -13.55
CA ASP A 240 -5.90 -12.45 -13.05
C ASP A 240 -5.71 -11.56 -11.80
N THR A 241 -6.75 -10.82 -11.37
CA THR A 241 -6.71 -10.02 -10.14
C THR A 241 -7.21 -10.82 -8.96
N SER A 242 -6.48 -10.77 -7.85
CA SER A 242 -6.84 -11.42 -6.60
C SER A 242 -7.42 -10.43 -5.58
N GLN A 243 -7.95 -10.95 -4.47
CA GLN A 243 -8.37 -10.08 -3.35
C GLN A 243 -7.17 -9.44 -2.63
N ASP A 244 -5.99 -10.05 -2.74
CA ASP A 244 -4.76 -9.55 -2.13
C ASP A 244 -4.08 -8.46 -2.97
N ASP A 245 -4.59 -8.18 -4.18
CA ASP A 245 -4.04 -7.14 -5.06
C ASP A 245 -4.48 -5.73 -4.67
N GLY A 246 -5.38 -5.60 -3.68
CA GLY A 246 -6.10 -4.40 -3.24
C GLY A 246 -5.38 -3.06 -3.42
N PHE A 247 -4.89 -2.44 -2.35
CA PHE A 247 -4.09 -1.21 -2.45
C PHE A 247 -2.64 -1.56 -2.82
N PHE A 248 -2.47 -2.31 -3.92
CA PHE A 248 -1.25 -2.97 -4.41
C PHE A 248 -0.84 -4.24 -3.66
N PHE A 249 -0.95 -4.26 -2.34
CA PHE A 249 -0.70 -5.45 -1.54
C PHE A 249 -1.62 -5.44 -0.31
N ASP A 250 -2.48 -6.45 -0.22
CA ASP A 250 -3.40 -6.70 0.89
C ASP A 250 -3.16 -8.11 1.49
N GLY A 251 -2.00 -8.71 1.27
CA GLY A 251 -1.59 -9.91 2.00
C GLY A 251 -1.29 -9.59 3.47
N LYS A 252 -1.29 -10.61 4.32
CA LYS A 252 -0.82 -10.45 5.71
C LYS A 252 0.70 -10.28 5.74
N PRO A 253 1.26 -9.19 6.32
CA PRO A 253 2.71 -9.05 6.43
C PRO A 253 3.39 -10.29 7.04
N GLU A 254 2.72 -10.94 7.99
CA GLU A 254 3.18 -12.10 8.76
C GLU A 254 3.22 -13.40 7.94
N ASP A 255 2.49 -13.48 6.82
CA ASP A 255 2.39 -14.69 6.00
C ASP A 255 3.57 -14.88 5.04
N PHE A 256 4.48 -13.91 4.98
CA PHE A 256 5.61 -13.88 4.07
C PHE A 256 6.94 -13.68 4.80
N THR A 257 8.04 -13.95 4.08
CA THR A 257 9.39 -13.52 4.47
C THR A 257 9.81 -12.38 3.58
N TRP A 258 10.11 -11.23 4.19
CA TRP A 258 10.46 -10.02 3.45
C TRP A 258 11.96 -9.80 3.45
N LYS A 259 12.47 -9.32 2.31
CA LYS A 259 13.83 -8.85 2.16
C LYS A 259 13.81 -7.55 1.40
N VAL A 260 14.39 -6.50 1.99
CA VAL A 260 14.65 -5.26 1.28
C VAL A 260 15.76 -5.50 0.26
N THR A 261 15.50 -5.20 -1.00
CA THR A 261 16.44 -5.43 -2.12
C THR A 261 17.10 -4.15 -2.63
N GLY A 262 16.60 -3.00 -2.23
CA GLY A 262 17.17 -1.69 -2.54
C GLY A 262 16.23 -0.56 -2.14
N HIS A 263 16.71 0.66 -2.31
CA HIS A 263 15.95 1.88 -2.10
C HIS A 263 15.96 2.69 -3.39
N LYS A 264 14.84 3.32 -3.68
CA LYS A 264 14.70 4.29 -4.76
C LYS A 264 13.86 5.44 -4.24
N ASP A 265 14.28 6.67 -4.52
CA ASP A 265 13.45 7.83 -4.24
C ASP A 265 12.12 7.69 -5.00
N GLY A 266 11.02 7.96 -4.29
CA GLY A 266 9.69 7.99 -4.91
C GLY A 266 9.63 9.06 -6.00
N LEU A 267 8.79 8.83 -7.01
CA LEU A 267 8.46 9.84 -8.02
C LEU A 267 7.66 10.99 -7.43
#